data_AF-A0A380G5L0-F1
#
_entry.id   AF-A0A380G5L0-F1
#
_cell.length_a   1.000
_cell.length_b   1.000
_cell.length_c   1.000
_cell.angle_alpha   90.00
_cell.angle_beta   90.00
_cell.angle_gamma   90.00
#
_symmetry.space_group_name_H-M   'P 1'
#
loop_
_entity.id
_entity.type
_entity.pdbx_description
1 polymer ?
#
loop_
_entity_poly.entity_id
_entity_poly.type
_entity_poly.pdbx_seq_one_letter_code
_entity_poly.pdbx_strand_id
1 'polypeptide(L)'
;MIKRYSHVILKEILKNIKSLHKKRQRALDTNLSAECGTSRYWKAMGDVEHYNREIEAYKTDLKQLDDVSEWSKKLHQDRYKFVEKYRDVLHKVGVELNESLRIY
;
A
#
# COMPACT_ATOMS: atom_id res chain seq x y z
N MET A 1 21.73 11.93 -1.57
CA MET A 1 20.78 12.62 -0.65
C MET A 1 19.58 11.72 -0.31
N ILE A 2 18.87 11.16 -1.30
CA ILE A 2 17.69 10.30 -1.12
C ILE A 2 17.95 9.05 -0.24
N LYS A 3 19.10 8.37 -0.39
CA LYS A 3 19.43 7.16 0.39
C LYS A 3 19.40 7.34 1.92
N ARG A 4 19.74 8.52 2.45
CA ARG A 4 19.70 8.79 3.91
C ARG A 4 18.27 8.88 4.44
N TYR A 5 17.34 9.40 3.64
CA TYR A 5 15.94 9.62 4.02
C TYR A 5 14.99 8.52 3.53
N SER A 6 15.52 7.48 2.88
CA SER A 6 14.78 6.31 2.39
C SER A 6 13.82 5.73 3.43
N HIS A 7 14.27 5.53 4.67
CA HIS A 7 13.43 5.03 5.77
C HIS A 7 12.23 5.95 6.11
N VAL A 8 12.38 7.28 5.99
CA VAL A 8 11.29 8.24 6.24
C VAL A 8 10.27 8.18 5.11
N ILE A 9 10.75 8.20 3.86
CA ILE A 9 9.90 8.10 2.67
C ILE A 9 9.13 6.78 2.67
N LEU A 10 9.83 5.67 2.94
CA LEU A 10 9.23 4.34 3.06
C LEU A 10 8.11 4.33 4.11
N LYS A 11 8.36 4.89 5.29
CA LYS A 11 7.37 4.94 6.37
C LYS A 11 6.10 5.68 5.94
N GLU A 12 6.25 6.78 5.20
CA GLU A 12 5.09 7.54 4.72
C GLU A 12 4.32 6.78 3.63
N ILE A 13 5.02 6.14 2.69
CA ILE A 13 4.37 5.29 1.66
C ILE A 13 3.57 4.16 2.33
N LEU A 14 4.17 3.43 3.27
CA LEU A 14 3.50 2.32 3.97
C LEU A 14 2.28 2.80 4.78
N LYS A 15 2.38 3.98 5.41
CA LYS A 15 1.26 4.59 6.14
C LYS A 15 0.11 4.95 5.20
N ASN A 16 0.41 5.48 4.02
CA ASN A 16 -0.59 5.82 3.01
C ASN A 16 -1.25 4.57 2.43
N ILE A 17 -0.49 3.53 2.07
CA ILE A 17 -1.05 2.24 1.64
C ILE A 17 -2.00 1.67 2.69
N LYS A 18 -1.61 1.68 3.97
CA LYS A 18 -2.47 1.20 5.07
C LYS A 18 -3.76 2.00 5.19
N SER A 19 -3.68 3.33 5.07
CA SER A 19 -4.85 4.22 5.10
C SER A 19 -5.79 3.93 3.94
N LEU A 20 -5.24 3.84 2.72
CA LEU A 20 -5.99 3.55 1.50
C LEU A 20 -6.62 2.16 1.50
N HIS A 21 -5.89 1.13 1.93
CA HIS A 21 -6.44 -0.21 2.07
C HIS A 21 -7.66 -0.23 3.00
N LYS A 22 -7.61 0.52 4.12
CA LYS A 22 -8.75 0.64 5.04
C LYS A 22 -9.93 1.39 4.41
N LYS A 23 -9.68 2.46 3.64
CA LYS A 23 -10.73 3.20 2.93
C LYS A 23 -11.37 2.32 1.84
N ARG A 24 -10.55 1.60 1.07
CA ARG A 24 -10.99 0.61 0.09
C ARG A 24 -11.89 -0.45 0.71
N GLN A 25 -11.49 -1.02 1.86
CA GLN A 25 -12.30 -2.03 2.53
C GLN A 25 -13.69 -1.49 2.90
N ARG A 26 -13.77 -0.28 3.46
CA ARG A 26 -15.07 0.35 3.79
C ARG A 26 -15.92 0.63 2.55
N ALA A 27 -15.29 1.04 1.46
CA ALA A 27 -15.98 1.27 0.19
C ALA A 27 -16.52 -0.05 -0.38
N LEU A 28 -15.76 -1.14 -0.30
CA LEU A 28 -16.21 -2.50 -0.65
C LEU A 28 -17.40 -2.93 0.22
N ASP A 29 -17.32 -2.78 1.54
CA ASP A 29 -18.40 -3.14 2.46
C ASP A 29 -19.68 -2.33 2.14
N THR A 30 -19.52 -1.05 1.76
CA THR A 30 -20.64 -0.18 1.34
C THR A 30 -21.23 -0.62 0.00
N ASN A 31 -20.38 -0.99 -0.96
CA ASN A 31 -20.83 -1.47 -2.27
C ASN A 31 -21.60 -2.80 -2.13
N LEU A 32 -21.09 -3.73 -1.31
CA LEU A 32 -21.71 -5.04 -1.05
C LEU A 32 -23.05 -4.94 -0.31
N SER A 33 -23.22 -3.92 0.54
CA SER A 33 -24.46 -3.69 1.30
C SER A 33 -25.47 -2.79 0.57
N ALA A 34 -25.07 -2.12 -0.51
CA ALA A 34 -25.95 -1.27 -1.29
C ALA A 34 -26.68 -2.07 -2.37
N GLU A 35 -27.93 -1.70 -2.63
CA GLU A 35 -28.68 -2.25 -3.76
C GLU A 35 -28.02 -1.81 -5.08
N CYS A 36 -27.81 -2.78 -5.97
CA CYS A 36 -27.19 -2.55 -7.27
C CYS A 36 -27.96 -1.50 -8.08
N GLY A 37 -27.26 -0.58 -8.73
CA GLY A 37 -27.86 0.49 -9.53
C GLY A 37 -28.20 1.76 -8.74
N THR A 38 -28.15 1.74 -7.39
CA THR A 38 -28.34 2.95 -6.59
C THR A 38 -27.15 3.91 -6.71
N SER A 39 -27.39 5.21 -6.46
CA SER A 39 -26.30 6.20 -6.39
C SER A 39 -25.24 5.82 -5.37
N ARG A 40 -25.65 5.24 -4.23
CA ARG A 40 -24.74 4.75 -3.18
C ARG A 40 -23.85 3.61 -3.70
N TYR A 41 -24.41 2.67 -4.45
CA TYR A 41 -23.66 1.57 -5.07
C TYR A 41 -22.58 2.09 -6.03
N TRP A 42 -22.96 2.96 -6.98
CA TRP A 42 -22.04 3.51 -7.98
C TRP A 42 -20.95 4.38 -7.37
N LYS A 43 -21.29 5.21 -6.36
CA LYS A 43 -20.30 5.99 -5.64
C LYS A 43 -19.28 5.09 -4.94
N ALA A 44 -19.75 4.08 -4.23
CA ALA A 44 -18.87 3.14 -3.54
C ALA A 44 -17.97 2.36 -4.52
N MET A 45 -18.49 1.97 -5.69
CA MET A 45 -17.69 1.33 -6.74
C MET A 45 -16.60 2.27 -7.27
N GLY A 46 -16.94 3.54 -7.54
CA GLY A 46 -15.98 4.55 -7.97
C GLY A 46 -14.88 4.79 -6.93
N ASP A 47 -15.24 4.84 -5.65
CA ASP A 47 -14.28 4.97 -4.54
C ASP A 47 -13.32 3.76 -4.49
N VAL A 48 -13.83 2.53 -4.68
CA VAL A 48 -13.01 1.32 -4.74
C VAL A 48 -12.01 1.39 -5.89
N GLU A 49 -12.45 1.76 -7.09
CA GLU A 49 -11.57 1.92 -8.26
C GLU A 49 -10.50 2.98 -8.01
N HIS A 50 -10.88 4.12 -7.46
CA HIS A 50 -9.97 5.21 -7.13
C HIS A 50 -8.88 4.74 -6.16
N TYR A 51 -9.25 4.13 -5.03
CA TYR A 51 -8.28 3.65 -4.05
C TYR A 51 -7.40 2.53 -4.57
N ASN A 52 -7.91 1.67 -5.47
CA ASN A 52 -7.07 0.67 -6.14
C ASN A 52 -5.98 1.34 -6.98
N ARG A 53 -6.33 2.35 -7.80
CA ARG A 53 -5.33 3.08 -8.60
C ARG A 53 -4.28 3.76 -7.73
N GLU A 54 -4.68 4.36 -6.61
CA GLU A 54 -3.72 4.98 -5.69
C GLU A 54 -2.80 3.95 -5.02
N ILE A 55 -3.31 2.77 -4.64
CA ILE A 55 -2.48 1.69 -4.09
C ILE A 55 -1.45 1.22 -5.13
N GLU A 56 -1.83 1.09 -6.40
CA GLU A 56 -0.90 0.75 -7.49
C GLU A 56 0.17 1.82 -7.75
N ALA A 57 -0.19 3.10 -7.61
CA ALA A 57 0.79 4.20 -7.67
C ALA A 57 1.81 4.08 -6.52
N TYR A 58 1.36 3.85 -5.29
CA TYR A 58 2.27 3.66 -4.15
C TYR A 58 3.11 2.39 -4.22
N LYS A 59 2.62 1.32 -4.85
CA LYS A 59 3.42 0.14 -5.19
C LYS A 59 4.57 0.50 -6.14
N THR A 60 4.27 1.32 -7.14
CA THR A 60 5.28 1.83 -8.07
C THR A 60 6.34 2.66 -7.33
N ASP A 61 5.92 3.56 -6.44
CA ASP A 61 6.82 4.37 -5.61
C ASP A 61 7.69 3.50 -4.68
N LEU A 62 7.10 2.45 -4.07
CA LEU A 62 7.82 1.46 -3.26
C LEU A 62 8.94 0.79 -4.05
N LYS A 63 8.64 0.38 -5.29
CA LYS A 63 9.59 -0.26 -6.18
C LYS A 63 10.71 0.69 -6.56
N GLN A 64 10.39 1.91 -7.00
CA GLN A 64 11.39 2.92 -7.32
C GLN A 64 12.29 3.26 -6.12
N LEU A 65 11.70 3.33 -4.91
CA LEU A 65 12.47 3.54 -3.69
C LEU A 65 13.40 2.37 -3.41
N ASP A 66 12.97 1.14 -3.68
CA ASP A 66 13.82 -0.05 -3.53
C ASP A 66 14.94 -0.09 -4.56
N ASP A 67 14.67 0.22 -5.82
CA ASP A 67 15.67 0.28 -6.89
C ASP A 67 16.80 1.28 -6.55
N VAL A 68 16.46 2.40 -5.91
CA VAL A 68 17.43 3.43 -5.54
C VAL A 68 18.15 3.14 -4.23
N SER A 69 17.48 2.57 -3.24
CA SER A 69 17.99 2.47 -1.87
C SER A 69 18.28 1.06 -1.38
N GLU A 70 17.78 0.04 -2.08
CA GLU A 70 17.82 -1.37 -1.71
C GLU A 70 17.39 -1.59 -0.25
N TRP A 71 16.26 -0.98 0.13
CA TRP A 71 15.78 -1.03 1.50
C TRP A 71 15.23 -2.42 1.85
N SER A 72 14.70 -3.16 0.87
CA SER A 72 14.18 -4.52 1.03
C SER A 72 15.26 -5.51 1.52
N LYS A 73 16.52 -5.31 1.10
CA LYS A 73 17.67 -6.10 1.58
C LYS A 73 18.15 -5.70 2.98
N LYS A 74 17.69 -4.55 3.49
CA LYS A 74 18.17 -3.92 4.73
C LYS A 74 17.16 -4.02 5.87
N LEU A 75 16.12 -4.84 5.74
CA LEU A 75 15.06 -5.01 6.75
C LEU A 75 15.58 -5.43 8.14
N HIS A 76 16.75 -6.08 8.20
CA HIS A 76 17.43 -6.43 9.45
C HIS A 76 17.93 -5.21 10.25
N GLN A 77 18.08 -4.04 9.62
CA GLN A 77 18.57 -2.84 10.29
C GLN A 77 17.47 -2.16 11.10
N ASP A 78 17.81 -1.64 12.27
CA ASP A 78 16.88 -0.99 13.20
C ASP A 78 16.01 0.10 12.55
N ARG A 79 16.58 0.87 11.63
CA ARG A 79 15.87 1.93 10.91
C ARG A 79 14.69 1.42 10.07
N TYR A 80 14.63 0.13 9.75
CA TYR A 80 13.57 -0.52 8.95
C TYR A 80 12.70 -1.49 9.75
N LYS A 81 12.94 -1.69 11.06
CA LYS A 81 12.11 -2.57 11.91
C LYS A 81 10.62 -2.21 11.90
N PHE A 82 10.26 -0.97 11.57
CA PHE A 82 8.87 -0.55 11.47
C PHE A 82 8.08 -1.25 10.35
N VAL A 83 8.75 -1.77 9.32
CA VAL A 83 8.13 -2.41 8.15
C VAL A 83 7.31 -3.63 8.56
N GLU A 84 7.75 -4.36 9.59
CA GLU A 84 7.07 -5.57 10.09
C GLU A 84 5.61 -5.26 10.52
N LYS A 85 5.34 -4.06 11.03
CA LYS A 85 4.00 -3.60 11.41
C LYS A 85 3.03 -3.44 10.23
N TYR A 86 3.55 -3.47 9.01
CA TYR A 86 2.80 -3.29 7.77
C TYR A 86 2.74 -4.57 6.92
N ARG A 87 3.41 -5.66 7.33
CA ARG A 87 3.51 -6.91 6.56
C ARG A 87 2.14 -7.45 6.14
N ASP A 88 1.18 -7.49 7.06
CA ASP A 88 -0.19 -7.97 6.78
C ASP A 88 -0.89 -7.15 5.70
N VAL A 89 -0.74 -5.83 5.75
CA VAL A 89 -1.37 -4.92 4.78
C VAL A 89 -0.69 -5.07 3.43
N LEU A 90 0.65 -5.14 3.40
CA LEU A 90 1.42 -5.34 2.19
C LEU A 90 1.02 -6.63 1.48
N HIS A 91 0.92 -7.74 2.22
CA HIS A 91 0.45 -9.01 1.67
C HIS A 91 -0.97 -8.90 1.09
N LYS A 92 -1.90 -8.24 1.80
CA LYS A 92 -3.27 -8.01 1.32
C LYS A 92 -3.39 -7.13 0.08
N VAL A 93 -2.38 -6.31 -0.20
CA VAL A 93 -2.32 -5.53 -1.44
C VAL A 93 -1.44 -6.18 -2.50
N GLY A 94 -0.93 -7.40 -2.29
CA GLY A 94 -0.10 -8.11 -3.29
C GLY A 94 1.37 -7.70 -3.28
N VAL A 95 1.89 -7.22 -2.16
CA VAL A 95 3.32 -6.92 -1.97
C VAL A 95 3.94 -7.93 -1.02
N GLU A 96 4.92 -8.69 -1.50
CA GLU A 96 5.68 -9.64 -0.71
C GLU A 96 7.11 -9.15 -0.44
N LEU A 97 7.59 -9.46 0.76
CA LEU A 97 8.93 -9.10 1.25
C LEU A 97 9.69 -10.38 1.62
N ASN A 98 9.93 -11.24 0.62
CA ASN A 98 10.65 -12.51 0.77
C ASN A 98 12.02 -12.38 0.11
N GLU A 99 13.03 -11.96 0.89
CA GLU A 99 14.42 -11.67 0.48
C GLU A 99 14.59 -10.53 -0.56
N SER A 100 13.55 -10.24 -1.33
CA SER A 100 13.43 -9.19 -2.35
C SER A 100 11.99 -8.69 -2.38
N LEU A 101 11.80 -7.43 -2.82
CA LEU A 101 10.47 -6.85 -3.02
C LEU A 101 9.80 -7.47 -4.27
N ARG A 102 8.65 -8.13 -4.07
CA ARG A 102 7.81 -8.64 -5.16
C ARG A 102 6.45 -7.95 -5.11
N ILE A 103 5.95 -7.54 -6.27
CA ILE A 103 4.67 -6.84 -6.43
C ILE A 103 3.86 -7.61 -7.47
N TYR A 104 2.65 -8.00 -7.09
CA TYR A 104 1.65 -8.70 -7.89
C TYR A 104 0.45 -7.80 -8.20
#